data_AF-A0A7S0GYH3-F1
#
_entry.id   AF-A0A7S0GYH3-F1
#
_cell.length_a   1.000
_cell.length_b   1.000
_cell.length_c   1.000
_cell.angle_alpha   90.00
_cell.angle_beta   90.00
_cell.angle_gamma   90.00
#
_symmetry.space_group_name_H-M   'P 1'
#
loop_
_entity.id
_entity.type
_entity.pdbx_description
1 polymer ?
#
loop_
_entity_poly.entity_id
_entity_poly.type
_entity_poly.pdbx_seq_one_letter_code
_entity_poly.pdbx_strand_id
1 'polypeptide(L)'
;MLEVSIEAKGNSEEEESKMTIDATSREEEGGRATSTTDNAISSDSKELQAVGERREWFVCRACRYPILNSSNLITERASVWSKAVFSYTLEVLSREVSCYSATNPNANRFDVMRISPDIAGKSVAVSRSPTTEHTWFPGYAWQMAECAACNSHLGWAFSPNPTAELKNCGNAAEHSRNIPPFEEGK
;
A
#
# COMPACT_ATOMS: atom_id res chain seq x y z
N MET A 1 -9.25 -10.15 -5.69
CA MET A 1 -8.67 -9.03 -4.93
C MET A 1 -7.46 -9.55 -4.20
N LEU A 2 -6.29 -8.99 -4.41
CA LEU A 2 -5.11 -9.35 -3.64
C LEU A 2 -4.98 -8.34 -2.49
N GLU A 3 -4.43 -8.74 -1.36
CA GLU A 3 -4.13 -7.85 -0.24
C GLU A 3 -2.68 -8.00 0.16
N VAL A 4 -2.01 -6.86 0.32
CA VAL A 4 -0.63 -6.80 0.77
C VAL A 4 -0.62 -6.16 2.15
N SER A 5 -0.03 -6.87 3.12
CA SER A 5 0.26 -6.31 4.43
C SER A 5 1.40 -5.30 4.31
N ILE A 6 1.17 -4.09 4.79
CA ILE A 6 2.23 -3.14 5.10
C ILE A 6 2.53 -3.28 6.59
N GLU A 7 3.72 -3.79 6.94
CA GLU A 7 4.24 -3.57 8.29
C GLU A 7 4.82 -2.15 8.36
N ALA A 8 4.04 -1.21 8.87
CA ALA A 8 4.55 0.11 9.23
C ALA A 8 5.26 0.00 10.59
N LYS A 9 6.59 -0.10 10.60
CA LYS A 9 7.37 0.17 11.81
C LYS A 9 7.46 1.68 12.00
N GLY A 10 6.78 2.20 13.02
CA GLY A 10 7.00 3.56 13.51
C GLY A 10 8.46 3.71 13.92
N ASN A 11 9.16 4.69 13.33
CA ASN A 11 10.43 5.12 13.86
C ASN A 11 10.15 5.82 15.19
N SER A 12 10.63 5.27 16.30
CA SER A 12 10.80 6.04 17.52
C SER A 12 11.90 7.08 17.24
N GLU A 13 11.58 8.33 17.55
CA GLU A 13 12.49 9.46 17.56
C GLU A 13 13.61 9.22 18.58
N GLU A 14 14.87 9.46 18.18
CA GLU A 14 15.94 10.14 18.93
C GLU A 14 17.29 9.88 18.26
N GLU A 15 17.77 10.83 17.45
CA GLU A 15 19.14 11.34 17.56
C GLU A 15 19.29 12.60 16.72
N GLU A 16 18.86 13.72 17.29
CA GLU A 16 19.31 15.05 16.89
C GLU A 16 20.39 15.50 17.90
N SER A 17 21.68 15.38 17.54
CA SER A 17 22.67 16.33 18.04
C SER A 17 23.99 16.31 17.27
N LYS A 18 24.20 17.45 16.60
CA LYS A 18 25.42 18.27 16.60
C LYS A 18 26.75 17.64 16.17
N MET A 19 27.28 18.15 15.06
CA MET A 19 28.56 18.86 15.13
C MET A 19 28.70 19.89 14.00
N THR A 20 28.67 21.17 14.39
CA THR A 20 29.13 22.31 13.59
C THR A 20 30.61 22.51 13.88
N ILE A 21 31.44 22.71 12.85
CA ILE A 21 32.67 23.49 12.98
C ILE A 21 32.90 24.31 11.71
N ASP A 22 33.08 25.60 11.96
CA ASP A 22 33.42 26.72 11.11
C ASP A 22 34.80 26.59 10.44
N ALA A 23 34.94 27.13 9.23
CA ALA A 23 36.21 27.64 8.75
C ALA A 23 35.98 28.78 7.75
N THR A 24 36.38 29.98 8.19
CA THR A 24 36.25 31.26 7.52
C THR A 24 37.35 31.53 6.50
N SER A 25 36.98 32.31 5.47
CA SER A 25 37.74 33.39 4.79
C SER A 25 38.98 33.10 3.93
N ARG A 26 38.93 33.55 2.67
CA ARG A 26 39.80 34.64 2.17
C ARG A 26 39.34 35.22 0.83
N GLU A 27 39.50 36.54 0.73
CA GLU A 27 39.07 37.47 -0.32
C GLU A 27 40.11 37.67 -1.43
N GLU A 28 39.77 38.59 -2.34
CA GLU A 28 40.58 39.37 -3.30
C GLU A 28 40.49 38.91 -4.77
N GLU A 29 40.32 39.75 -5.80
CA GLU A 29 40.13 41.20 -5.94
C GLU A 29 39.76 41.51 -7.41
N GLY A 30 39.09 42.65 -7.66
CA GLY A 30 39.51 43.55 -8.75
C GLY A 30 38.72 43.58 -10.09
N GLY A 31 38.16 44.76 -10.42
CA GLY A 31 37.96 45.19 -11.82
C GLY A 31 36.72 46.05 -12.09
N ARG A 32 36.88 47.17 -12.80
CA ARG A 32 36.00 48.36 -12.82
C ARG A 32 35.51 48.71 -14.24
N ALA A 33 34.33 49.38 -14.34
CA ALA A 33 33.78 50.24 -15.44
C ALA A 33 33.37 49.53 -16.76
N THR A 34 32.32 49.87 -17.54
CA THR A 34 31.43 51.04 -17.71
C THR A 34 30.27 50.71 -18.69
N SER A 35 29.11 51.38 -18.51
CA SER A 35 28.15 51.92 -19.51
C SER A 35 27.34 51.03 -20.50
N THR A 36 26.00 51.13 -20.36
CA THR A 36 24.91 51.25 -21.37
C THR A 36 24.90 50.39 -22.66
N THR A 37 23.81 49.65 -22.89
CA THR A 37 22.68 50.00 -23.81
C THR A 37 21.65 48.87 -23.87
N ASP A 38 20.35 49.22 -23.90
CA ASP A 38 19.24 48.33 -24.22
C ASP A 38 19.34 47.73 -25.63
N ASN A 39 19.03 46.44 -25.79
CA ASN A 39 18.21 45.97 -26.91
C ASN A 39 17.72 44.54 -26.70
N ALA A 40 16.41 44.36 -26.84
CA ALA A 40 15.73 43.07 -26.86
C ALA A 40 15.98 42.34 -28.19
N ILE A 41 16.04 41.00 -28.16
CA ILE A 41 15.20 40.06 -28.95
C ILE A 41 15.87 38.66 -29.00
N SER A 42 15.07 37.69 -28.55
CA SER A 42 15.07 36.25 -28.83
C SER A 42 16.37 35.45 -28.69
N SER A 43 16.41 34.60 -27.66
CA SER A 43 16.86 33.22 -27.87
C SER A 43 16.14 32.29 -26.90
N ASP A 44 15.22 31.52 -27.47
CA ASP A 44 15.09 30.10 -27.20
C ASP A 44 15.10 29.65 -25.73
N SER A 45 13.97 29.80 -25.05
CA SER A 45 13.72 29.21 -23.73
C SER A 45 12.98 27.87 -23.83
N LYS A 46 13.14 27.13 -24.93
CA LYS A 46 12.69 25.73 -25.03
C LYS A 46 13.78 24.79 -24.49
N GLU A 47 14.05 24.86 -23.19
CA GLU A 47 14.83 23.81 -22.54
C GLU A 47 14.15 23.24 -21.29
N LEU A 48 13.84 21.94 -21.44
CA LEU A 48 13.86 20.90 -20.42
C LEU A 48 12.82 20.95 -19.31
N GLN A 49 11.63 20.39 -19.58
CA GLN A 49 10.94 19.55 -18.59
C GLN A 49 10.21 18.38 -19.28
N ALA A 50 10.97 17.50 -19.94
CA ALA A 50 10.56 16.10 -19.99
C ALA A 50 10.83 15.50 -18.60
N VAL A 51 9.98 15.87 -17.63
CA VAL A 51 9.95 15.18 -16.33
C VAL A 51 9.39 13.79 -16.65
N GLY A 52 10.28 12.84 -16.95
CA GLY A 52 9.90 11.45 -17.00
C GLY A 52 9.27 11.12 -15.65
N GLU A 53 7.96 10.81 -15.65
CA GLU A 53 7.24 10.46 -14.43
C GLU A 53 8.02 9.38 -13.68
N ARG A 54 8.52 9.74 -12.49
CA ARG A 54 9.14 8.80 -11.57
C ARG A 54 8.07 7.76 -11.21
N ARG A 55 8.18 6.56 -11.78
CA ARG A 55 7.27 5.47 -11.44
C ARG A 55 7.62 4.94 -10.06
N GLU A 56 6.75 5.19 -9.10
CA GLU A 56 6.89 4.67 -7.75
C GLU A 56 6.34 3.24 -7.66
N TRP A 57 7.01 2.40 -6.87
CA TRP A 57 6.68 0.98 -6.70
C TRP A 57 6.74 0.60 -5.24
N PHE A 58 5.81 -0.26 -4.82
CA PHE A 58 6.05 -1.13 -3.68
C PHE A 58 6.94 -2.29 -4.12
N VAL A 59 7.85 -2.64 -3.23
CA VAL A 59 8.78 -3.75 -3.43
C VAL A 59 8.70 -4.71 -2.27
N CYS A 60 9.04 -5.97 -2.51
CA CYS A 60 9.13 -6.97 -1.46
C CYS A 60 10.16 -6.50 -0.41
N ARG A 61 9.79 -6.57 0.87
CA ARG A 61 10.73 -6.22 1.95
C ARG A 61 11.96 -7.15 1.98
N ALA A 62 11.77 -8.43 1.71
CA ALA A 62 12.82 -9.44 1.83
C ALA A 62 13.84 -9.39 0.68
N CYS A 63 13.39 -9.25 -0.58
CA CYS A 63 14.26 -9.34 -1.75
C CYS A 63 14.27 -8.10 -2.64
N ARG A 64 13.49 -7.07 -2.30
CA ARG A 64 13.36 -5.82 -3.07
C ARG A 64 12.78 -5.99 -4.48
N TYR A 65 12.24 -7.15 -4.81
CA TYR A 65 11.55 -7.39 -6.08
C TYR A 65 10.31 -6.46 -6.22
N PRO A 66 10.13 -5.77 -7.35
CA PRO A 66 8.97 -4.92 -7.57
C PRO A 66 7.66 -5.72 -7.51
N ILE A 67 6.73 -5.29 -6.66
CA ILE A 67 5.44 -5.98 -6.47
C ILE A 67 4.36 -5.27 -7.27
N LEU A 68 4.19 -3.97 -7.07
CA LEU A 68 3.10 -3.22 -7.69
C LEU A 68 3.41 -1.72 -7.74
N ASN A 69 2.68 -1.02 -8.60
CA ASN A 69 2.68 0.45 -8.67
C ASN A 69 1.26 1.01 -8.42
N SER A 70 1.12 2.32 -8.50
CA SER A 70 -0.13 3.02 -8.20
C SER A 70 -1.33 2.53 -9.02
N SER A 71 -1.13 2.05 -10.26
CA SER A 71 -2.21 1.55 -11.11
C SER A 71 -2.83 0.24 -10.62
N ASN A 72 -2.13 -0.50 -9.76
CA ASN A 72 -2.63 -1.75 -9.19
C ASN A 72 -3.45 -1.54 -7.91
N LEU A 73 -3.48 -0.33 -7.32
CA LEU A 73 -4.23 -0.05 -6.09
C LEU A 73 -5.75 -0.02 -6.36
N ILE A 74 -6.53 -0.76 -5.56
CA ILE A 74 -7.99 -0.67 -5.52
C ILE A 74 -8.35 0.37 -4.46
N THR A 75 -8.88 1.50 -4.90
CA THR A 75 -9.13 2.68 -4.04
C THR A 75 -10.52 2.67 -3.42
N GLU A 76 -11.48 1.99 -4.04
CA GLU A 76 -12.83 1.83 -3.53
C GLU A 76 -12.81 1.19 -2.14
N ARG A 77 -13.92 1.26 -1.40
CA ARG A 77 -14.05 0.59 -0.10
C ARG A 77 -14.71 -0.78 -0.27
N ALA A 78 -14.19 -1.81 0.41
CA ALA A 78 -14.85 -3.10 0.58
C ALA A 78 -15.82 -3.11 1.76
N SER A 79 -16.82 -3.98 1.67
CA SER A 79 -17.53 -4.48 2.85
C SER A 79 -16.61 -5.36 3.68
N VAL A 80 -16.60 -5.17 5.00
CA VAL A 80 -15.73 -5.89 5.95
C VAL A 80 -16.49 -6.34 7.19
N TRP A 81 -15.95 -7.32 7.91
CA TRP A 81 -16.43 -7.66 9.24
C TRP A 81 -15.99 -6.61 10.26
N SER A 82 -16.88 -5.67 10.59
CA SER A 82 -16.59 -4.51 11.45
C SER A 82 -16.08 -4.87 12.87
N LYS A 83 -16.34 -6.09 13.36
CA LYS A 83 -15.80 -6.56 14.65
C LYS A 83 -14.30 -6.85 14.62
N ALA A 84 -13.75 -7.19 13.46
CA ALA A 84 -12.34 -7.58 13.30
C ALA A 84 -11.52 -6.59 12.48
N VAL A 85 -12.19 -5.66 11.78
CA VAL A 85 -11.58 -4.78 10.80
C VAL A 85 -12.01 -3.33 11.04
N PHE A 86 -11.05 -2.46 11.29
CA PHE A 86 -11.22 -1.02 11.24
C PHE A 86 -10.73 -0.50 9.89
N SER A 87 -11.50 0.33 9.18
CA SER A 87 -11.06 0.87 7.90
C SER A 87 -10.93 2.38 7.88
N TYR A 88 -9.84 2.84 7.31
CA TYR A 88 -9.35 4.22 7.27
C TYR A 88 -8.78 4.52 5.88
N THR A 89 -8.31 5.74 5.67
CA THR A 89 -7.82 6.21 4.38
C THR A 89 -6.40 6.73 4.53
N LEU A 90 -5.52 6.43 3.57
CA LEU A 90 -4.17 6.98 3.46
C LEU A 90 -3.88 7.41 2.03
N GLU A 91 -3.00 8.40 1.87
CA GLU A 91 -2.39 8.70 0.58
C GLU A 91 -1.20 7.76 0.34
N VAL A 92 -1.29 6.95 -0.72
CA VAL A 92 -0.31 5.93 -1.07
C VAL A 92 -0.04 5.98 -2.57
N LEU A 93 1.23 6.18 -2.96
CA LEU A 93 1.65 6.36 -4.35
C LEU A 93 0.80 7.42 -5.08
N SER A 94 0.60 8.56 -4.41
CA SER A 94 -0.23 9.69 -4.87
C SER A 94 -1.70 9.34 -5.17
N ARG A 95 -2.24 8.30 -4.50
CA ARG A 95 -3.66 7.93 -4.56
C ARG A 95 -4.24 7.85 -3.16
N GLU A 96 -5.46 8.33 -3.00
CA GLU A 96 -6.22 8.11 -1.78
C GLU A 96 -6.73 6.65 -1.76
N VAL A 97 -6.27 5.85 -0.81
CA VAL A 97 -6.52 4.40 -0.74
C VAL A 97 -7.25 4.04 0.55
N SER A 98 -8.33 3.26 0.41
CA SER A 98 -8.97 2.58 1.54
C SER A 98 -8.05 1.49 2.10
N CYS A 99 -7.64 1.67 3.35
CA CYS A 99 -6.81 0.74 4.12
C CYS A 99 -7.62 0.09 5.25
N TYR A 100 -7.16 -1.06 5.72
CA TYR A 100 -7.86 -1.87 6.72
C TYR A 100 -6.90 -2.35 7.78
N SER A 101 -7.13 -1.97 9.04
CA SER A 101 -6.45 -2.56 10.18
C SER A 101 -7.24 -3.79 10.61
N ALA A 102 -6.76 -4.95 10.19
CA ALA A 102 -7.46 -6.22 10.31
C ALA A 102 -6.79 -7.11 11.36
N THR A 103 -7.60 -7.69 12.24
CA THR A 103 -7.12 -8.56 13.33
C THR A 103 -7.43 -10.01 13.01
N ASN A 104 -6.42 -10.88 13.11
CA ASN A 104 -6.62 -12.32 12.93
C ASN A 104 -7.05 -12.99 14.27
N PRO A 105 -7.43 -14.28 14.26
CA PRO A 105 -7.86 -15.00 15.47
C PRO A 105 -6.81 -15.06 16.59
N ASN A 106 -5.53 -14.95 16.23
CA ASN A 106 -4.41 -14.95 17.16
C ASN A 106 -4.09 -13.54 17.70
N ALA A 107 -5.01 -12.58 17.53
CA ALA A 107 -4.87 -11.18 17.93
C ALA A 107 -3.73 -10.40 17.23
N ASN A 108 -3.14 -10.94 16.16
CA ASN A 108 -2.19 -10.20 15.34
C ASN A 108 -2.93 -9.21 14.45
N ARG A 109 -2.40 -7.99 14.36
CA ARG A 109 -2.94 -6.91 13.53
C ARG A 109 -2.11 -6.73 12.27
N PHE A 110 -2.80 -6.49 11.16
CA PHE A 110 -2.21 -6.23 9.86
C PHE A 110 -2.89 -5.03 9.23
N ASP A 111 -2.10 -4.08 8.74
CA ASP A 111 -2.61 -3.02 7.90
C ASP A 111 -2.55 -3.48 6.45
N VAL A 112 -3.71 -3.64 5.84
CA VAL A 112 -3.86 -4.20 4.50
C VAL A 112 -4.44 -3.18 3.54
N MET A 113 -3.88 -3.17 2.34
CA MET A 113 -4.43 -2.46 1.18
C MET A 113 -4.87 -3.46 0.13
N ARG A 114 -5.89 -3.07 -0.63
CA ARG A 114 -6.47 -3.88 -1.68
C ARG A 114 -5.82 -3.55 -3.00
N ILE A 115 -5.44 -4.58 -3.72
CA ILE A 115 -4.74 -4.48 -5.00
C ILE A 115 -5.38 -5.39 -6.04
N SER A 116 -5.24 -4.99 -7.29
CA SER A 116 -5.84 -5.66 -8.44
C SER A 116 -5.33 -7.09 -8.58
N PRO A 117 -6.21 -8.06 -8.91
CA PRO A 117 -5.82 -9.46 -9.05
C PRO A 117 -4.91 -9.73 -10.26
N ASP A 118 -4.76 -8.78 -11.20
CA ASP A 118 -3.96 -8.96 -12.41
C ASP A 118 -2.45 -9.10 -12.15
N ILE A 119 -1.98 -8.85 -10.94
CA ILE A 119 -0.60 -9.10 -10.53
C ILE A 119 -0.35 -10.54 -10.04
N ALA A 120 -1.42 -11.31 -9.81
CA ALA A 120 -1.32 -12.74 -9.47
C ALA A 120 -0.64 -13.50 -10.62
N GLY A 121 0.30 -14.39 -10.28
CA GLY A 121 1.09 -15.14 -11.26
C GLY A 121 2.17 -14.30 -11.96
N LYS A 122 2.28 -13.00 -11.65
CA LYS A 122 3.37 -12.12 -12.10
C LYS A 122 4.32 -11.85 -10.94
N SER A 123 4.03 -10.86 -10.11
CA SER A 123 4.86 -10.46 -8.98
C SER A 123 4.44 -11.11 -7.67
N VAL A 124 3.23 -11.69 -7.63
CA VAL A 124 2.68 -12.38 -6.47
C VAL A 124 2.29 -13.81 -6.85
N ALA A 125 2.81 -14.78 -6.12
CA ALA A 125 2.38 -16.18 -6.18
C ALA A 125 1.27 -16.42 -5.15
N VAL A 126 0.27 -17.23 -5.52
CA VAL A 126 -0.83 -17.61 -4.61
C VAL A 126 -0.70 -19.09 -4.31
N SER A 127 -0.69 -19.44 -3.03
CA SER A 127 -0.47 -20.80 -2.56
C SER A 127 -1.61 -21.27 -1.64
N ARG A 128 -1.68 -22.58 -1.42
CA ARG A 128 -2.69 -23.29 -0.60
C ARG A 128 -4.11 -23.25 -1.18
N SER A 129 -5.00 -24.08 -0.61
CA SER A 129 -6.42 -24.09 -0.98
C SER A 129 -7.15 -22.89 -0.38
N PRO A 130 -8.13 -22.29 -1.09
CA PRO A 130 -8.92 -21.19 -0.58
C PRO A 130 -9.78 -21.62 0.61
N THR A 131 -9.86 -20.75 1.62
CA THR A 131 -10.71 -20.95 2.80
C THR A 131 -11.48 -19.68 3.15
N THR A 132 -12.72 -19.83 3.63
CA THR A 132 -13.50 -18.70 4.17
C THR A 132 -13.32 -18.53 5.67
N GLU A 133 -12.55 -19.41 6.30
CA GLU A 133 -12.32 -19.41 7.74
C GLU A 133 -11.70 -18.08 8.16
N HIS A 134 -12.33 -17.38 9.10
CA HIS A 134 -11.87 -16.07 9.59
C HIS A 134 -11.61 -15.02 8.49
N THR A 135 -12.33 -15.08 7.37
CA THR A 135 -12.24 -14.06 6.33
C THR A 135 -12.57 -12.67 6.87
N TRP A 136 -11.82 -11.65 6.48
CA TRP A 136 -12.11 -10.25 6.78
C TRP A 136 -13.17 -9.64 5.85
N PHE A 137 -13.37 -10.25 4.69
CA PHE A 137 -14.27 -9.79 3.63
C PHE A 137 -15.43 -10.77 3.44
N PRO A 138 -16.64 -10.43 3.90
CA PRO A 138 -17.81 -11.29 3.73
C PRO A 138 -18.02 -11.69 2.26
N GLY A 139 -18.26 -12.98 2.01
CA GLY A 139 -18.46 -13.51 0.66
C GLY A 139 -17.18 -13.93 -0.08
N TYR A 140 -16.00 -13.75 0.51
CA TYR A 140 -14.72 -14.12 -0.10
C TYR A 140 -14.01 -15.22 0.69
N ALA A 141 -13.36 -16.12 -0.05
CA ALA A 141 -12.36 -17.04 0.47
C ALA A 141 -10.97 -16.46 0.24
N TRP A 142 -10.02 -16.76 1.12
CA TRP A 142 -8.65 -16.29 1.05
C TRP A 142 -7.62 -17.43 0.90
N GLN A 143 -6.49 -17.10 0.29
CA GLN A 143 -5.30 -17.94 0.11
C GLN A 143 -4.05 -17.15 0.52
N MET A 144 -2.94 -17.84 0.76
CA MET A 144 -1.68 -17.13 1.07
C MET A 144 -1.12 -16.50 -0.21
N ALA A 145 -0.68 -15.25 -0.10
CA ALA A 145 -0.02 -14.51 -1.17
C ALA A 145 1.45 -14.26 -0.81
N GLU A 146 2.34 -14.67 -1.71
CA GLU A 146 3.78 -14.72 -1.51
C GLU A 146 4.50 -13.96 -2.63
N CYS A 147 5.69 -13.45 -2.35
CA CYS A 147 6.52 -12.83 -3.37
C CYS A 147 6.94 -13.89 -4.40
N ALA A 148 6.64 -13.66 -5.67
CA ALA A 148 6.98 -14.61 -6.74
C ALA A 148 8.50 -14.82 -6.90
N ALA A 149 9.34 -13.91 -6.38
CA ALA A 149 10.79 -14.00 -6.48
C ALA A 149 11.46 -14.72 -5.31
N CYS A 150 10.92 -14.62 -4.08
CA CYS A 150 11.58 -15.16 -2.89
C CYS A 150 10.67 -15.94 -1.94
N ASN A 151 9.39 -16.11 -2.28
CA ASN A 151 8.37 -16.80 -1.49
C ASN A 151 8.11 -16.21 -0.09
N SER A 152 8.61 -15.01 0.20
CA SER A 152 8.24 -14.29 1.44
C SER A 152 6.75 -13.99 1.42
N HIS A 153 6.07 -14.22 2.54
CA HIS A 153 4.67 -13.83 2.71
C HIS A 153 4.50 -12.32 2.48
N LEU A 154 3.50 -11.95 1.68
CA LEU A 154 3.12 -10.58 1.38
C LEU A 154 1.72 -10.23 1.87
N GLY A 155 0.84 -11.22 2.03
CA GLY A 155 -0.54 -11.03 2.47
C GLY A 155 -1.45 -12.15 1.96
N TRP A 156 -2.66 -11.79 1.50
CA TRP A 156 -3.72 -12.76 1.17
C TRP A 156 -4.39 -12.50 -0.17
N ALA A 157 -4.71 -13.56 -0.90
CA ALA A 157 -5.47 -13.49 -2.13
C ALA A 157 -6.93 -13.85 -1.89
N PHE A 158 -7.85 -12.91 -2.16
CA PHE A 158 -9.29 -13.08 -2.00
C PHE A 158 -9.99 -13.35 -3.34
N SER A 159 -10.72 -14.46 -3.40
CA SER A 159 -11.60 -14.83 -4.50
C SER A 159 -13.05 -14.93 -4.01
N PRO A 160 -14.05 -14.57 -4.83
CA PRO A 160 -15.45 -14.81 -4.49
C PRO A 160 -15.63 -16.27 -4.08
N ASN A 161 -16.32 -16.51 -2.98
CA ASN A 161 -16.71 -17.87 -2.62
C ASN A 161 -17.78 -18.32 -3.62
N PRO A 162 -17.57 -19.41 -4.39
CA PRO A 162 -18.55 -19.88 -5.38
C PRO A 162 -19.94 -20.16 -4.78
N THR A 163 -20.00 -20.48 -3.47
CA THR A 163 -21.26 -20.70 -2.75
C THR A 163 -21.96 -19.43 -2.28
N ALA A 164 -21.32 -18.25 -2.39
CA ALA A 164 -21.91 -16.96 -2.02
C ALA A 164 -22.81 -16.37 -3.11
N GLU A 165 -22.58 -16.70 -4.39
CA GLU A 165 -23.39 -16.15 -5.50
C GLU A 165 -24.76 -16.81 -5.65
N LEU A 166 -24.97 -18.00 -5.07
CA LEU A 166 -26.24 -18.72 -5.14
C LEU A 166 -27.31 -18.26 -4.13
N LYS A 167 -27.01 -17.32 -3.23
CA LYS A 167 -27.95 -16.85 -2.19
C LYS A 167 -28.51 -15.44 -2.40
N ASN A 168 -28.43 -14.89 -3.60
CA ASN A 168 -29.04 -13.58 -3.90
C ASN A 168 -30.23 -13.61 -4.86
N CYS A 169 -30.81 -14.78 -5.12
CA CYS A 169 -32.13 -14.92 -5.74
C CYS A 169 -33.08 -15.62 -4.77
N GLY A 170 -33.69 -14.87 -3.86
CA GLY A 170 -34.84 -15.34 -3.07
C GLY A 170 -34.83 -14.92 -1.59
N ASN A 171 -35.60 -13.87 -1.31
CA ASN A 171 -36.24 -13.55 -0.03
C ASN A 171 -35.35 -13.22 1.19
N ALA A 172 -35.41 -11.94 1.57
CA ALA A 172 -35.08 -11.44 2.88
C ALA A 172 -36.05 -11.98 3.95
N ALA A 173 -35.68 -13.06 4.63
CA ALA A 173 -36.09 -13.38 6.00
C ALA A 173 -35.35 -14.65 6.44
N GLU A 174 -34.90 -14.67 7.70
CA GLU A 174 -34.34 -15.83 8.40
C GLU A 174 -32.96 -16.32 7.95
N HIS A 175 -31.91 -15.83 8.62
CA HIS A 175 -30.84 -16.69 9.19
C HIS A 175 -30.14 -15.95 10.33
N SER A 176 -30.93 -15.40 11.26
CA SER A 176 -30.48 -15.14 12.63
C SER A 176 -30.70 -16.43 13.41
N ARG A 177 -29.65 -17.23 13.57
CA ARG A 177 -29.37 -18.17 14.68
C ARG A 177 -28.39 -19.23 14.22
N ASN A 178 -27.14 -19.10 14.68
CA ASN A 178 -26.24 -20.17 15.13
C ASN A 178 -24.79 -19.68 14.99
N ILE A 179 -24.38 -18.84 15.95
CA ILE A 179 -22.97 -18.63 16.28
C ILE A 179 -22.83 -19.20 17.70
N PRO A 180 -22.02 -20.25 17.93
CA PRO A 180 -21.74 -20.69 19.29
C PRO A 180 -21.00 -19.58 20.05
N PRO A 181 -21.30 -19.35 21.34
CA PRO A 181 -20.57 -18.39 22.14
C PRO A 181 -19.09 -18.79 22.19
N PHE A 182 -18.21 -17.81 22.04
CA PHE A 182 -16.80 -17.95 22.35
C PHE A 182 -16.68 -18.10 23.87
N GLU A 183 -16.31 -19.29 24.35
CA GLU A 183 -16.01 -19.49 25.77
C GLU A 183 -14.67 -18.83 26.08
N GLU A 184 -14.71 -17.77 26.90
CA GLU A 184 -13.53 -17.17 27.51
C GLU A 184 -12.99 -18.13 28.58
N GLY A 185 -11.89 -18.82 28.25
CA GLY A 185 -11.17 -19.66 29.20
C GLY A 185 -10.52 -18.82 30.31
N LYS A 186 -10.84 -19.18 31.55
CA LYS A 186 -9.98 -18.98 32.74
C LYS A 186 -9.42 -20.31 33.17
#